data_AF-A0A956CU11-F1
#
_entry.id   AF-A0A956CU11-F1
#
_cell.length_a   1.000
_cell.length_b   1.000
_cell.length_c   1.000
_cell.angle_alpha   90.00
_cell.angle_beta   90.00
_cell.angle_gamma   90.00
#
_symmetry.space_group_name_H-M   'P 1'
#
loop_
_entity.id
_entity.type
_entity.pdbx_description
1 polymer ?
#
loop_
_entity_poly.entity_id
_entity_poly.type
_entity_poly.pdbx_seq_one_letter_code
_entity_poly.pdbx_strand_id
1 'polypeptide(L)'
;MPTPSSARVALTSTDLWASLVLAVAWVAIVRPGGLDLPFFWDEADVYVPGSVWVAAHDLDVTPGVFPDDYSRGHPPLLYLLAGLAFRAFGATPTVGHLLVLPFTVVALAGTYLLGAGLFDRRAGAAAALLLGVTPLFMSMGNMLLPEMPLTAL
;
A
#
# COMPACT_ATOMS: atom_id res chain seq x y z
N MET A 1 9.13 -11.89 41.58
CA MET A 1 9.60 -10.90 40.59
C MET A 1 8.38 -10.13 40.12
N PRO A 2 8.29 -8.82 40.36
CA PRO A 2 7.27 -8.00 39.71
C PRO A 2 7.61 -7.95 38.21
N THR A 3 6.67 -8.34 37.36
CA THR A 3 6.76 -8.06 35.93
C THR A 3 6.77 -6.54 35.75
N PRO A 4 7.67 -5.97 34.92
CA PRO A 4 7.55 -4.56 34.60
C PRO A 4 6.20 -4.37 33.91
N SER A 5 5.30 -3.63 34.56
CA SER A 5 4.13 -3.04 33.91
C SER A 5 4.69 -2.19 32.78
N SER A 6 4.65 -2.70 31.54
CA SER A 6 4.99 -1.91 30.37
C SER A 6 3.88 -0.87 30.21
N ALA A 7 4.06 0.27 30.89
CA ALA A 7 3.25 1.44 30.65
C ALA A 7 3.38 1.75 29.16
N ARG A 8 2.31 1.48 28.39
CA ARG A 8 2.26 1.77 26.96
C ARG A 8 2.55 3.25 26.79
N VAL A 9 3.47 3.59 25.90
CA VAL A 9 3.78 4.99 25.61
C VAL A 9 2.56 5.60 24.92
N ALA A 10 2.04 6.69 25.48
CA ALA A 10 0.94 7.43 24.86
C ALA A 10 1.44 8.09 23.57
N LEU A 11 0.82 7.73 22.45
CA LEU A 11 1.08 8.34 21.15
C LEU A 11 0.54 9.78 21.13
N THR A 12 1.30 10.68 20.54
CA THR A 12 0.96 12.10 20.40
C THR A 12 0.72 12.46 18.94
N SER A 13 0.16 13.65 18.68
CA SER A 13 0.07 14.20 17.32
C SER A 13 1.45 14.36 16.67
N THR A 14 2.48 14.66 17.46
CA THR A 14 3.87 14.73 16.98
C THR A 14 4.35 13.38 16.46
N ASP A 15 3.98 12.28 17.12
CA ASP A 15 4.36 10.93 16.69
C ASP A 15 3.70 10.55 15.36
N LEU A 16 2.44 10.96 15.17
CA LEU A 16 1.73 10.82 13.90
C LEU A 16 2.41 11.63 12.78
N TRP A 17 2.72 12.91 13.02
CA TRP A 17 3.37 13.72 11.99
C TRP A 17 4.78 13.21 11.67
N ALA A 18 5.54 12.80 12.68
CA ALA A 18 6.86 12.21 12.47
C ALA A 18 6.77 10.94 11.62
N SER A 19 5.83 10.04 11.91
CA SER A 19 5.67 8.80 11.15
C SER A 19 5.29 9.05 9.70
N LEU A 20 4.37 10.00 9.44
CA LEU A 20 3.98 10.39 8.09
C LEU A 20 5.13 11.03 7.31
N VAL A 21 5.87 11.96 7.93
CA VAL A 21 7.03 12.60 7.28
C VAL A 21 8.10 11.56 6.94
N LEU A 22 8.40 10.63 7.85
CA LEU A 22 9.37 9.57 7.60
C LEU A 22 8.92 8.63 6.48
N ALA A 23 7.65 8.22 6.49
CA ALA A 23 7.11 7.33 5.46
C ALA A 23 7.09 7.99 4.07
N VAL A 24 6.68 9.27 3.99
CA VAL A 24 6.70 10.03 2.73
C VAL A 24 8.14 10.26 2.25
N ALA A 25 9.06 10.62 3.15
CA ALA A 25 10.47 10.76 2.81
C ALA A 25 11.06 9.44 2.29
N TRP A 26 10.71 8.30 2.91
CA TRP A 26 11.11 6.99 2.43
C TRP A 26 10.60 6.74 1.00
N VAL A 27 9.31 6.99 0.72
CA VAL A 27 8.76 6.84 -0.64
C VAL A 27 9.50 7.73 -1.65
N ALA A 28 9.82 8.97 -1.27
CA ALA A 28 10.55 9.89 -2.13
C ALA A 28 11.98 9.45 -2.45
N ILE A 29 12.65 8.76 -1.51
CA ILE A 29 14.06 8.36 -1.63
C ILE A 29 14.22 6.95 -2.21
N VAL A 30 13.37 6.01 -1.80
CA VAL A 30 13.60 4.57 -1.93
C VAL A 30 12.73 3.91 -3.00
N ARG A 31 11.70 4.60 -3.52
CA ARG A 31 10.73 3.96 -4.45
C ARG A 31 11.45 3.16 -5.56
N PRO A 32 10.97 1.96 -5.89
CA PRO A 32 11.58 1.15 -6.95
C PRO A 32 11.25 1.83 -8.29
N GLY A 33 12.19 2.64 -8.78
CA GLY A 33 12.15 3.18 -10.14
C GLY A 33 11.15 4.32 -10.39
N GLY A 34 10.99 4.66 -11.68
CA GLY A 34 10.05 5.67 -12.15
C GLY A 34 8.61 5.19 -12.03
N LEU A 35 7.67 6.08 -11.70
CA LEU A 35 6.24 5.73 -11.70
C LEU A 35 5.70 5.41 -13.09
N ASP A 36 6.45 5.75 -14.12
CA ASP A 36 6.19 5.51 -15.54
C ASP A 36 6.76 4.18 -16.03
N LEU A 37 7.45 3.41 -15.18
CA LEU A 37 7.89 2.06 -15.56
C LEU A 37 6.70 1.19 -15.96
N PRO A 38 6.84 0.30 -16.95
CA PRO A 38 5.76 -0.59 -17.34
C PRO A 38 5.32 -1.50 -16.19
N PHE A 39 4.04 -1.84 -16.19
CA PHE A 39 3.51 -2.86 -15.30
C PHE A 39 4.24 -4.21 -15.51
N PHE A 40 4.41 -4.97 -14.44
CA PHE A 40 5.18 -6.20 -14.39
C PHE A 40 4.45 -7.33 -13.64
N TRP A 41 4.58 -8.57 -14.11
CA TRP A 41 4.00 -9.75 -13.43
C TRP A 41 2.47 -9.63 -13.27
N ASP A 42 1.94 -9.86 -12.08
CA ASP A 42 0.51 -9.97 -11.82
C ASP A 42 -0.22 -8.64 -12.03
N GLU A 43 0.44 -7.49 -11.86
CA GLU A 43 -0.20 -6.21 -12.20
C GLU A 43 -0.44 -6.12 -13.71
N ALA A 44 0.49 -6.59 -14.54
CA ALA A 44 0.33 -6.59 -16.00
C ALA A 44 -0.63 -7.67 -16.49
N ASP A 45 -0.64 -8.85 -15.86
CA ASP A 45 -1.43 -10.01 -16.29
C ASP A 45 -2.88 -9.97 -15.79
N VAL A 46 -3.10 -9.45 -14.58
CA VAL A 46 -4.36 -9.63 -13.86
C VAL A 46 -4.96 -8.30 -13.41
N TYR A 47 -4.23 -7.54 -12.60
CA TYR A 47 -4.82 -6.41 -11.88
C TYR A 47 -5.09 -5.22 -12.79
N VAL A 48 -4.17 -4.87 -13.70
CA VAL A 48 -4.38 -3.78 -14.67
C VAL A 48 -5.46 -4.15 -15.68
N PRO A 49 -5.42 -5.30 -16.38
CA PRO A 49 -6.49 -5.67 -17.33
C PRO A 49 -7.87 -5.72 -16.66
N GLY A 50 -7.97 -6.32 -15.47
CA GLY A 50 -9.21 -6.35 -14.70
C GLY A 50 -9.71 -4.96 -14.32
N SER A 51 -8.81 -4.07 -13.89
CA SER A 51 -9.18 -2.70 -13.50
C SER A 51 -9.59 -1.86 -14.71
N VAL A 52 -8.94 -2.05 -15.87
CA VAL A 52 -9.35 -1.44 -17.15
C VAL A 52 -10.71 -1.95 -17.58
N TRP A 53 -10.98 -3.25 -17.42
CA TRP A 53 -12.30 -3.82 -17.69
C TRP A 53 -13.36 -3.16 -16.80
N VAL A 54 -13.13 -3.08 -15.48
CA VAL A 54 -14.03 -2.43 -14.52
C VAL A 54 -14.26 -0.96 -14.87
N ALA A 55 -13.21 -0.23 -15.26
CA ALA A 55 -13.33 1.16 -15.71
C ALA A 55 -14.24 1.33 -16.94
N ALA A 56 -14.22 0.35 -17.86
CA ALA A 56 -15.01 0.33 -19.09
C ALA A 56 -16.44 -0.21 -18.91
N HIS A 57 -16.73 -0.90 -17.80
CA HIS A 57 -18.02 -1.56 -17.52
C HIS A 57 -18.70 -0.93 -16.30
N ASP A 58 -18.77 0.40 -16.26
CA ASP A 58 -19.49 1.17 -15.25
C ASP A 58 -19.11 0.88 -13.79
N LEU A 59 -17.87 0.44 -13.57
CA LEU A 59 -17.36 0.05 -12.26
C LEU A 59 -18.09 -1.16 -11.65
N ASP A 60 -18.71 -2.00 -12.49
CA ASP A 60 -19.38 -3.21 -12.05
C ASP A 60 -18.37 -4.29 -11.67
N VAL A 61 -18.39 -4.68 -10.39
CA VAL A 61 -17.55 -5.74 -9.82
C VAL A 61 -18.40 -6.89 -9.26
N THR A 62 -19.65 -7.00 -9.72
CA THR A 62 -20.59 -8.03 -9.25
C THR A 62 -20.07 -9.43 -9.61
N PRO A 63 -20.06 -10.38 -8.65
CA PRO A 63 -19.69 -11.77 -8.93
C PRO A 63 -20.54 -12.37 -10.06
N GLY A 64 -19.89 -13.04 -11.02
CA GLY A 64 -20.54 -13.59 -12.21
C GLY A 64 -20.74 -12.60 -13.36
N VAL A 65 -20.49 -11.31 -13.14
CA VAL A 65 -20.40 -10.28 -14.20
C VAL A 65 -18.93 -9.89 -14.42
N PHE A 66 -18.19 -9.62 -13.34
CA PHE A 66 -16.75 -9.38 -13.41
C PHE A 66 -16.02 -10.67 -13.84
N PRO A 67 -15.21 -10.65 -14.93
CA PRO A 67 -14.61 -11.85 -15.47
C PRO A 67 -13.72 -12.60 -14.45
N ASP A 68 -13.95 -13.91 -14.33
CA ASP A 68 -13.23 -14.76 -13.39
C ASP A 68 -11.73 -14.86 -13.72
N ASP A 69 -11.35 -14.71 -15.00
CA ASP A 69 -9.95 -14.71 -15.44
C ASP A 69 -9.13 -13.56 -14.83
N TYR A 70 -9.79 -12.42 -14.57
CA TYR A 70 -9.20 -11.29 -13.86
C TYR A 70 -9.39 -11.42 -12.36
N SER A 71 -10.59 -11.75 -11.88
CA SER A 71 -10.83 -11.90 -10.45
C SER A 71 -9.90 -12.92 -9.81
N ARG A 72 -9.76 -14.12 -10.40
CA ARG A 72 -9.04 -15.29 -9.85
C ARG A 72 -9.36 -15.57 -8.38
N GLY A 73 -10.57 -15.21 -7.93
CA GLY A 73 -11.02 -15.33 -6.54
C GLY A 73 -10.54 -14.22 -5.60
N HIS A 74 -9.84 -13.20 -6.09
CA HIS A 74 -9.41 -12.05 -5.28
C HIS A 74 -10.58 -11.11 -4.96
N PRO A 75 -10.59 -10.47 -3.77
CA PRO A 75 -11.59 -9.47 -3.44
C PRO A 75 -11.63 -8.30 -4.46
N PRO A 76 -12.81 -7.82 -4.87
CA PRO A 76 -12.95 -6.87 -5.97
C PRO A 76 -12.52 -5.42 -5.64
N LEU A 77 -12.25 -5.11 -4.37
CA LEU A 77 -12.04 -3.73 -3.91
C LEU A 77 -10.88 -3.04 -4.63
N LEU A 78 -9.76 -3.74 -4.86
CA LEU A 78 -8.61 -3.16 -5.58
C LEU A 78 -9.00 -2.81 -7.03
N TYR A 79 -9.67 -3.71 -7.73
CA TYR A 79 -10.15 -3.48 -9.09
C TYR A 79 -11.11 -2.30 -9.18
N LEU A 80 -11.98 -2.13 -8.18
CA LEU A 80 -12.90 -1.00 -8.11
C LEU A 80 -12.16 0.33 -7.93
N LEU A 81 -11.21 0.39 -6.98
CA LEU A 81 -10.41 1.59 -6.72
C LEU A 81 -9.54 1.96 -7.93
N ALA A 82 -8.89 0.96 -8.54
CA ALA A 82 -8.06 1.14 -9.72
C ALA A 82 -8.88 1.48 -10.97
N GLY A 83 -10.02 0.83 -11.17
CA GLY A 83 -10.95 1.14 -12.25
C GLY A 83 -11.49 2.57 -12.15
N LEU A 84 -11.81 3.04 -10.94
CA LEU A 84 -12.19 4.44 -10.71
C LEU A 84 -11.05 5.40 -11.07
N ALA A 85 -9.82 5.11 -10.62
CA ALA A 85 -8.65 5.93 -10.93
C ALA A 85 -8.35 5.95 -12.44
N PHE A 86 -8.39 4.81 -13.12
CA PHE A 86 -8.19 4.70 -14.56
C PHE A 86 -9.29 5.38 -15.37
N ARG A 87 -10.55 5.33 -14.92
CA ARG A 87 -11.66 6.07 -15.55
C ARG A 87 -11.46 7.58 -15.42
N ALA A 88 -10.93 8.05 -14.29
CA ALA A 88 -10.76 9.48 -14.02
C ALA A 88 -9.49 10.08 -14.65
N PHE A 89 -8.38 9.33 -14.66
CA PHE A 89 -7.04 9.85 -15.00
C PHE A 89 -6.35 9.11 -16.15
N GLY A 90 -6.97 8.06 -16.68
CA GLY A 90 -6.41 7.20 -17.73
C GLY A 90 -5.66 5.97 -17.18
N ALA A 91 -5.68 4.89 -17.95
CA ALA A 91 -5.02 3.63 -17.63
C ALA A 91 -3.53 3.68 -18.00
N THR A 92 -2.73 4.34 -17.16
CA THR A 92 -1.27 4.46 -17.33
C THR A 92 -0.53 3.86 -16.14
N PRO A 93 0.74 3.43 -16.30
CA PRO A 93 1.54 2.96 -15.18
C PRO A 93 1.63 3.96 -14.03
N THR A 94 1.79 5.24 -14.36
CA THR A 94 1.85 6.30 -13.34
C THR A 94 0.59 6.39 -12.50
N VAL A 95 -0.60 6.28 -13.11
CA VAL A 95 -1.86 6.30 -12.35
C VAL A 95 -1.98 5.05 -11.45
N GLY A 96 -1.63 3.87 -11.97
CA GLY A 96 -1.68 2.63 -11.20
C GLY A 96 -0.74 2.66 -10.00
N HIS A 97 0.52 3.05 -10.22
CA HIS A 97 1.51 3.12 -9.15
C HIS A 97 1.19 4.22 -8.12
N LEU A 98 0.69 5.38 -8.56
CA LEU A 98 0.27 6.45 -7.65
C LEU A 98 -0.89 6.03 -6.74
N LEU A 99 -1.78 5.16 -7.20
CA LEU A 99 -2.89 4.65 -6.39
C LEU A 99 -2.41 3.85 -5.18
N VAL A 100 -1.29 3.14 -5.33
CA VAL A 100 -0.75 2.21 -4.32
C VAL A 100 0.07 2.94 -3.27
N LEU A 101 0.81 3.98 -3.66
CA LEU A 101 1.73 4.71 -2.79
C LEU A 101 1.11 5.18 -1.44
N PRO A 102 -0.13 5.67 -1.38
CA PRO A 102 -0.77 6.00 -0.10
C PRO A 102 -0.79 4.83 0.89
N PHE A 103 -1.05 3.60 0.42
CA PHE A 103 -1.07 2.41 1.28
C PHE A 103 0.33 2.08 1.80
N THR A 104 1.35 2.24 0.98
CA THR A 104 2.76 2.10 1.39
C THR A 104 3.14 3.09 2.50
N VAL A 105 2.69 4.34 2.38
CA VAL A 105 2.88 5.36 3.42
C VAL A 105 2.16 4.94 4.71
N VAL A 106 0.90 4.49 4.61
CA VAL A 106 0.11 4.04 5.77
C VAL A 106 0.76 2.83 6.44
N ALA A 107 1.25 1.85 5.66
CA ALA A 107 1.92 0.67 6.19
C ALA A 107 3.20 1.02 6.99
N LEU A 108 4.04 1.92 6.46
CA LEU A 108 5.25 2.38 7.16
C LEU A 108 4.92 3.21 8.41
N ALA A 109 3.98 4.16 8.29
CA ALA A 109 3.55 4.99 9.40
C ALA A 109 2.88 4.15 10.50
N GLY A 110 2.03 3.20 10.12
CA GLY A 110 1.39 2.23 11.02
C GLY A 110 2.41 1.36 11.73
N THR A 111 3.42 0.86 11.02
CA THR A 111 4.54 0.08 11.60
C THR A 111 5.29 0.89 12.67
N TYR A 112 5.59 2.17 12.37
CA TYR A 112 6.19 3.07 13.36
C TYR A 112 5.30 3.23 14.58
N LEU A 113 4.02 3.57 14.38
CA LEU A 113 3.09 3.87 15.48
C LEU A 113 2.84 2.64 16.34
N LEU A 114 2.77 1.45 15.75
CA LEU A 114 2.64 0.19 16.44
C LEU A 114 3.87 -0.09 17.32
N GLY A 115 5.08 0.02 16.77
CA GLY A 115 6.30 -0.17 17.55
C GLY A 115 6.47 0.88 18.66
N ALA A 116 6.09 2.13 18.37
CA ALA A 116 6.12 3.22 19.33
C ALA A 116 5.11 3.05 20.47
N GLY A 117 3.90 2.58 20.17
CA GLY A 117 2.84 2.37 21.17
C GLY A 117 3.02 1.09 22.00
N LEU A 118 3.65 0.05 21.44
CA LEU A 118 3.93 -1.20 22.16
C LEU A 118 5.19 -1.13 23.03
N PHE A 119 6.20 -0.39 22.57
CA PHE A 119 7.50 -0.28 23.24
C PHE A 119 7.86 1.19 23.44
N ASP A 120 8.59 1.77 22.49
CA ASP A 120 9.00 3.17 22.52
C ASP A 120 9.28 3.70 21.10
N ARG A 121 9.48 5.01 20.97
CA ARG A 121 9.72 5.69 19.68
C ARG A 121 10.93 5.16 18.93
N ARG A 122 11.95 4.63 19.62
CA ARG A 122 13.15 4.07 18.98
C ARG A 122 12.82 2.72 18.36
N ALA A 123 12.05 1.89 19.08
CA ALA A 123 11.53 0.63 18.55
C ALA A 123 10.62 0.87 17.33
N GLY A 124 9.74 1.87 17.38
CA GLY A 124 8.92 2.29 16.24
C GLY A 124 9.76 2.68 15.02
N ALA A 125 10.76 3.54 15.20
CA ALA A 125 11.67 3.94 14.14
C ALA A 125 12.46 2.76 13.57
N ALA A 126 12.98 1.87 14.42
CA ALA A 126 13.70 0.68 14.00
C ALA A 126 12.81 -0.29 13.21
N ALA A 127 11.57 -0.52 13.66
CA ALA A 127 10.62 -1.38 12.99
C ALA A 127 10.26 -0.85 11.59
N ALA A 128 9.93 0.43 11.48
CA ALA A 128 9.62 1.06 10.20
C ALA A 128 10.83 1.06 9.24
N LEU A 129 12.03 1.29 9.76
CA LEU A 129 13.27 1.19 8.97
C LEU A 129 13.49 -0.24 8.46
N LEU A 130 13.37 -1.25 9.32
CA LEU A 130 13.54 -2.66 8.93
C LEU A 130 12.54 -3.08 7.85
N LEU A 131 11.26 -2.69 7.99
CA LEU A 131 10.26 -2.91 6.94
C LEU A 131 10.65 -2.19 5.64
N GLY A 132 10.99 -0.90 5.73
CA GLY A 132 11.34 -0.07 4.58
C GLY A 132 12.62 -0.48 3.86
N VAL A 133 13.54 -1.22 4.48
CA VAL A 133 14.73 -1.75 3.77
C VAL A 133 14.56 -3.21 3.34
N THR A 134 13.41 -3.81 3.61
CA THR A 134 13.11 -5.17 3.14
C THR A 134 12.91 -5.13 1.62
N PRO A 135 13.70 -5.89 0.82
CA PRO A 135 13.63 -5.83 -0.64
C PRO A 135 12.23 -6.11 -1.20
N LEU A 136 11.46 -7.00 -0.55
CA LEU A 136 10.09 -7.31 -0.96
C LEU A 136 9.16 -6.09 -0.81
N PHE A 137 9.23 -5.39 0.33
CA PHE A 137 8.45 -4.18 0.56
C PHE A 137 8.87 -3.06 -0.39
N MET A 138 10.18 -2.93 -0.65
CA MET A 138 10.69 -1.99 -1.64
C MET A 138 10.11 -2.26 -3.02
N SER A 139 10.18 -3.50 -3.52
CA SER A 139 9.70 -3.85 -4.86
C SER A 139 8.18 -3.71 -5.02
N MET A 140 7.40 -4.15 -4.03
CA MET A 140 5.93 -4.15 -4.12
C MET A 140 5.30 -2.80 -3.72
N GLY A 141 6.09 -1.90 -3.10
CA GLY A 141 5.62 -0.65 -2.52
C GLY A 141 4.97 0.34 -3.50
N ASN A 142 5.04 0.11 -4.80
CA ASN A 142 4.34 0.90 -5.81
C ASN A 142 3.65 0.06 -6.89
N MET A 143 3.71 -1.28 -6.84
CA MET A 143 3.07 -2.14 -7.84
C MET A 143 1.56 -2.18 -7.59
N LEU A 144 0.76 -2.18 -8.65
CA LEU A 144 -0.70 -2.26 -8.57
C LEU A 144 -1.15 -3.68 -8.19
N LEU A 145 -0.93 -4.03 -6.93
CA LEU A 145 -1.21 -5.32 -6.33
C LEU A 145 -1.90 -5.15 -4.96
N PRO A 146 -2.61 -6.16 -4.43
CA PRO A 146 -3.38 -6.04 -3.20
C PRO A 146 -2.52 -6.06 -1.93
N GLU A 147 -1.24 -6.42 -2.00
CA GLU A 147 -0.42 -6.65 -0.82
C GLU A 147 -0.17 -5.36 -0.03
N MET A 148 0.06 -4.22 -0.68
CA MET A 148 0.24 -2.95 0.05
C MET A 148 -1.07 -2.48 0.72
N PRO A 149 -2.24 -2.47 0.04
CA PRO A 149 -3.52 -2.25 0.70
C PRO A 149 -3.79 -3.19 1.88
N LEU A 150 -3.49 -4.49 1.75
CA LEU A 150 -3.69 -5.47 2.82
C LEU A 150 -2.70 -5.30 3.97
N THR A 151 -1.46 -4.92 3.68
CA THR A 151 -0.43 -4.66 4.70
C THR A 151 -0.74 -3.39 5.52
N ALA A 152 -1.47 -2.45 4.93
CA ALA A 152 -1.83 -1.18 5.56
C ALA A 152 -3.03 -1.25 6.52
N LEU A 153 -3.82 -2.34 6.47
CA LEU A 153 -5.03 -2.57 7.27
C LEU A 153 -4.76 -3.50 8.47
#